data_AF-A0A948F4A1-F1
#
_entry.id   AF-A0A948F4A1-F1
#
_cell.length_a   1.000
_cell.length_b   1.000
_cell.length_c   1.000
_cell.angle_alpha   90.00
_cell.angle_beta   90.00
_cell.angle_gamma   90.00
#
_symmetry.space_group_name_H-M   'P 1'
#
loop_
_entity.id
_entity.type
_entity.pdbx_description
1 polymer ?
#
loop_
_entity_poly.entity_id
_entity_poly.type
_entity_poly.pdbx_seq_one_letter_code
_entity_poly.pdbx_strand_id
1 'polypeptide(L)'
;MKTRLTQWVVRLAVGLLAAAPACAGVFGPQRTAVFLLDYLNDGNEQPAEAFRSAFFEADNSYAAFIREASLGQADLVGDVFGWYHLPADHLASGYWPSEQEVFQVARNDVNDFRAYEKYVFVVRRSLVDEGGVSTFGPILFHTPDGDVQATRCTLWTFLYPVPTVDGTLNSSITHELIHSFGVRGHANAFDAGASFSTTDLNVSQQYGYGDPFDIMGGRWWAAHPNAAFKRNIGWLSEDQEIVSENSGVHVLYPQEIPGPGAKLITIPLAQAIPVTNGVAMSRYYVEYRTPVGFDETLSALQNGRFGAPRPVNTEGLLVRGGMMSEGHLTSTWLLDATPESLPAEYGRTGDFIDAFLLPGRFVYDPYNGIRITCGERRADGGIEVGVKHLPDLEILGAVITPIPGRWYSRARLTIRNRYPWNHPALAPGQRYIYVAYEGLVWDAGTGEYRRPRVKPDWNTVTAIMGSALTDLMTRGEATVNLYVSNPVNDSFDALVFMVDPQFNDFYGVTGRVEEGDDANNRFIVSVQ
;
A
#
# COMPACT_ATOMS: atom_id res chain seq x y z
N MET A 1 0.75 62.62 -2.49
CA MET A 1 2.05 62.20 -1.94
C MET A 1 1.80 61.53 -0.59
N LYS A 2 2.27 60.28 -0.40
CA LYS A 2 2.32 59.51 0.87
C LYS A 2 0.95 59.04 1.40
N THR A 3 0.67 57.79 1.81
CA THR A 3 1.41 56.50 1.89
C THR A 3 0.34 55.43 2.17
N ARG A 4 0.43 54.28 1.52
CA ARG A 4 -0.34 53.05 1.80
C ARG A 4 0.23 52.36 3.04
N LEU A 5 -0.61 51.76 3.88
CA LEU A 5 -0.26 50.69 4.80
C LEU A 5 -1.54 49.91 5.13
N THR A 6 -1.80 48.87 4.36
CA THR A 6 -2.77 47.82 4.71
C THR A 6 -1.93 46.59 5.06
N GLN A 7 -1.92 46.23 6.33
CA GLN A 7 -1.24 45.04 6.84
C GLN A 7 -1.94 43.78 6.33
N TRP A 8 -1.18 42.94 5.62
CA TRP A 8 -1.58 41.57 5.32
C TRP A 8 -1.08 40.68 6.45
N VAL A 9 -2.00 40.10 7.22
CA VAL A 9 -1.70 38.99 8.12
C VAL A 9 -1.76 37.71 7.30
N VAL A 10 -0.59 37.13 7.01
CA VAL A 10 -0.47 35.76 6.51
C VAL A 10 -0.81 34.84 7.68
N ARG A 11 -2.00 34.22 7.64
CA ARG A 11 -2.28 33.06 8.50
C ARG A 11 -1.60 31.85 7.86
N LEU A 12 -0.51 31.38 8.47
CA LEU A 12 -0.03 30.02 8.26
C LEU A 12 -1.12 29.07 8.79
N ALA A 13 -1.81 28.39 7.89
CA ALA A 13 -2.58 27.21 8.24
C ALA A 13 -1.60 26.03 8.35
N VAL A 14 -1.01 25.85 9.53
CA VAL A 14 -0.48 24.54 9.90
C VAL A 14 -1.71 23.66 10.11
N GLY A 15 -2.02 22.82 9.14
CA GLY A 15 -3.02 21.79 9.30
C GLY A 15 -2.52 20.80 10.36
N LEU A 16 -2.91 21.01 11.62
CA LEU A 16 -2.97 19.90 12.55
C LEU A 16 -3.98 18.91 11.96
N LEU A 17 -3.50 17.80 11.42
CA LEU A 17 -4.31 16.59 11.34
C LEU A 17 -4.75 16.28 12.77
N ALA A 18 -6.01 16.61 13.08
CA ALA A 18 -6.62 16.11 14.30
C ALA A 18 -6.60 14.57 14.22
N ALA A 19 -5.97 13.94 15.21
CA ALA A 19 -6.07 12.50 15.38
C ALA A 19 -7.55 12.11 15.37
N ALA A 20 -7.90 11.08 14.59
CA ALA A 20 -9.21 10.47 14.70
C ALA A 20 -9.42 10.09 16.18
N PRO A 21 -10.56 10.42 16.80
CA PRO A 21 -10.83 9.98 18.16
C PRO A 21 -10.73 8.45 18.15
N ALA A 22 -9.85 7.91 19.00
CA ALA A 22 -9.78 6.47 19.20
C ALA A 22 -11.21 5.98 19.51
N CYS A 23 -11.64 4.91 18.85
CA CYS A 23 -12.96 4.35 19.08
C CYS A 23 -13.09 4.02 20.58
N ALA A 24 -14.05 4.62 21.29
CA ALA A 24 -14.26 4.30 22.69
C ALA A 24 -14.62 2.80 22.80
N GLY A 25 -13.94 2.07 23.70
CA GLY A 25 -14.21 0.64 23.91
C GLY A 25 -13.45 -0.33 22.99
N VAL A 26 -12.20 -0.03 22.62
CA VAL A 26 -11.31 -0.94 21.87
C VAL A 26 -10.03 -1.32 22.62
N PHE A 27 -9.91 -0.86 23.87
CA PHE A 27 -8.75 -1.05 24.76
C PHE A 27 -9.14 -1.73 26.06
N GLY A 28 -8.16 -2.35 26.71
CA GLY A 28 -8.34 -3.03 27.98
C GLY A 28 -9.29 -4.23 27.89
N PRO A 29 -9.88 -4.64 29.02
CA PRO A 29 -10.83 -5.75 29.04
C PRO A 29 -12.07 -5.45 28.20
N GLN A 30 -12.34 -6.31 27.23
CA GLN A 30 -13.46 -6.26 26.29
C GLN A 30 -14.50 -7.31 26.72
N ARG A 31 -15.45 -6.89 27.56
CA ARG A 31 -16.45 -7.80 28.14
C ARG A 31 -17.38 -8.34 27.06
N THR A 32 -17.33 -9.64 26.82
CA THR A 32 -17.96 -10.29 25.67
C THR A 32 -18.95 -11.36 26.13
N ALA A 33 -20.21 -11.27 25.67
CA ALA A 33 -21.17 -12.34 25.82
C ALA A 33 -21.29 -13.11 24.51
N VAL A 34 -20.96 -14.40 24.55
CA VAL A 34 -21.08 -15.32 23.42
C VAL A 34 -22.37 -16.10 23.58
N PHE A 35 -23.28 -15.98 22.62
CA PHE A 35 -24.56 -16.69 22.59
C PHE A 35 -24.51 -17.79 21.55
N LEU A 36 -24.67 -19.03 22.00
CA LEU A 36 -24.77 -20.21 21.15
C LEU A 36 -26.24 -20.41 20.76
N LEU A 37 -26.51 -20.35 19.46
CA LEU A 37 -27.85 -20.37 18.87
C LEU A 37 -27.96 -21.55 17.90
N ASP A 38 -29.04 -22.33 17.98
CA ASP A 38 -29.23 -23.49 17.10
C ASP A 38 -30.48 -23.34 16.24
N TYR A 39 -30.29 -23.39 14.92
CA TYR A 39 -31.39 -23.49 13.96
C TYR A 39 -31.69 -24.93 13.54
N LEU A 40 -30.76 -25.87 13.77
CA LEU A 40 -30.94 -27.26 13.36
C LEU A 40 -31.86 -28.01 14.34
N ASN A 41 -31.76 -27.71 15.64
CA ASN A 41 -32.58 -28.29 16.71
C ASN A 41 -32.59 -29.84 16.68
N ASP A 42 -31.44 -30.43 16.36
CA ASP A 42 -31.28 -31.87 16.14
C ASP A 42 -30.67 -32.60 17.35
N GLY A 43 -30.36 -31.88 18.42
CA GLY A 43 -29.75 -32.42 19.65
C GLY A 43 -28.28 -32.80 19.51
N ASN A 44 -27.60 -32.39 18.42
CA ASN A 44 -26.18 -32.65 18.17
C ASN A 44 -25.35 -31.37 18.35
N GLU A 45 -25.74 -30.52 19.29
CA GLU A 45 -24.99 -29.33 19.64
C GLU A 45 -23.67 -29.69 20.35
N GLN A 46 -22.64 -28.88 20.14
CA GLN A 46 -21.34 -29.11 20.78
C GLN A 46 -21.33 -28.64 22.24
N PRO A 47 -20.45 -29.17 23.10
CA PRO A 47 -20.36 -28.68 24.47
C PRO A 47 -20.03 -27.19 24.51
N ALA A 48 -20.79 -26.40 25.28
CA ALA A 48 -20.52 -24.96 25.45
C ALA A 48 -19.10 -24.69 25.98
N GLU A 49 -18.51 -25.65 26.71
CA GLU A 49 -17.13 -25.60 27.18
C GLU A 49 -16.10 -25.53 26.02
N ALA A 50 -16.39 -26.17 24.88
CA ALA A 50 -15.51 -26.06 23.72
C ALA A 50 -15.45 -24.62 23.19
N PHE A 51 -16.58 -23.90 23.22
CA PHE A 51 -16.65 -22.49 22.86
C PHE A 51 -16.01 -21.61 23.93
N ARG A 52 -16.22 -21.90 25.21
CA ARG A 52 -15.53 -21.18 26.30
C ARG A 52 -14.02 -21.28 26.14
N SER A 53 -13.51 -22.48 25.93
CA SER A 53 -12.09 -22.72 25.68
C SER A 53 -11.60 -21.97 24.44
N ALA A 54 -12.33 -22.07 23.33
CA ALA A 54 -11.96 -21.41 22.08
C ALA A 54 -11.99 -19.87 22.14
N PHE A 55 -12.91 -19.29 22.89
CA PHE A 55 -13.00 -17.84 23.02
C PHE A 55 -12.00 -17.26 24.02
N PHE A 56 -11.77 -17.93 25.15
CA PHE A 56 -11.16 -17.26 26.30
C PHE A 56 -9.95 -17.98 26.91
N GLU A 57 -9.78 -19.29 26.73
CA GLU A 57 -8.88 -20.07 27.60
C GLU A 57 -7.74 -20.78 26.87
N ALA A 58 -7.97 -21.28 25.65
CA ALA A 58 -6.94 -21.98 24.89
C ALA A 58 -5.78 -21.04 24.52
N ASP A 59 -4.58 -21.60 24.34
CA ASP A 59 -3.39 -20.82 23.95
C ASP A 59 -3.57 -20.14 22.59
N ASN A 60 -4.36 -20.73 21.70
CA ASN A 60 -4.74 -20.18 20.39
C ASN A 60 -6.19 -19.63 20.37
N SER A 61 -6.74 -19.29 21.54
CA SER A 61 -8.08 -18.72 21.67
C SER A 61 -8.21 -17.37 20.95
N TYR A 62 -9.45 -16.94 20.68
CA TYR A 62 -9.70 -15.60 20.17
C TYR A 62 -9.20 -14.51 21.12
N ALA A 63 -9.25 -14.74 22.44
CA ALA A 63 -8.64 -13.86 23.43
C ALA A 63 -7.11 -13.77 23.28
N ALA A 64 -6.43 -14.90 23.07
CA ALA A 64 -4.99 -14.92 22.82
C ALA A 64 -4.64 -14.16 21.53
N PHE A 65 -5.40 -14.38 20.45
CA PHE A 65 -5.23 -13.66 19.19
C PHE A 65 -5.40 -12.15 19.37
N ILE A 66 -6.48 -11.69 20.00
CA ILE A 66 -6.72 -10.25 20.22
C ILE A 66 -5.61 -9.64 21.06
N ARG A 67 -5.14 -10.32 22.10
CA ARG A 67 -4.02 -9.85 22.92
C ARG A 67 -2.74 -9.69 22.11
N GLU A 68 -2.39 -10.68 21.27
CA GLU A 68 -1.20 -10.62 20.43
C GLU A 68 -1.32 -9.55 19.34
N ALA A 69 -2.40 -9.60 18.55
CA ALA A 69 -2.62 -8.69 17.42
C ALA A 69 -2.71 -7.22 17.85
N SER A 70 -3.22 -6.96 19.06
CA SER A 70 -3.31 -5.62 19.66
C SER A 70 -2.06 -5.19 20.43
N LEU A 71 -0.99 -5.99 20.48
CA LEU A 71 0.20 -5.72 21.28
C LEU A 71 -0.11 -5.53 22.77
N GLY A 72 -1.09 -6.27 23.28
CA GLY A 72 -1.56 -6.20 24.67
C GLY A 72 -2.47 -5.01 24.97
N GLN A 73 -2.90 -4.26 23.96
CA GLN A 73 -3.78 -3.10 24.13
C GLN A 73 -5.23 -3.51 24.43
N ALA A 74 -5.65 -4.72 24.05
CA ALA A 74 -7.00 -5.24 24.25
C ALA A 74 -6.97 -6.69 24.76
N ASP A 75 -7.92 -7.02 25.63
CA ASP A 75 -8.10 -8.36 26.20
C ASP A 75 -9.56 -8.80 26.08
N LEU A 76 -9.83 -9.86 25.33
CA LEU A 76 -11.17 -10.44 25.26
C LEU A 76 -11.46 -11.24 26.53
N VAL A 77 -12.50 -10.87 27.28
CA VAL A 77 -12.93 -11.56 28.51
C VAL A 77 -14.43 -11.70 28.50
N GLY A 78 -14.99 -12.78 29.05
CA GLY A 78 -16.42 -12.94 28.92
C GLY A 78 -17.00 -14.28 29.31
N ASP A 79 -18.25 -14.44 28.90
CA ASP A 79 -19.10 -15.57 29.23
C ASP A 79 -19.70 -16.19 27.97
N VAL A 80 -19.95 -17.49 28.04
CA VAL A 80 -20.65 -18.25 27.00
C VAL A 80 -22.01 -18.70 27.54
N PHE A 81 -23.05 -18.43 26.76
CA PHE A 81 -24.46 -18.70 27.03
C PHE A 81 -25.06 -19.54 25.91
N GLY A 82 -26.13 -20.29 26.19
CA GLY A 82 -26.79 -21.16 25.20
C GLY A 82 -26.20 -22.58 25.18
N TRP A 83 -26.78 -23.55 24.48
CA TRP A 83 -27.58 -23.47 23.25
C TRP A 83 -29.03 -23.04 23.38
N TYR A 84 -29.42 -22.01 22.63
CA TYR A 84 -30.80 -21.59 22.48
C TYR A 84 -31.39 -22.06 21.15
N HIS A 85 -32.49 -22.81 21.24
CA HIS A 85 -33.24 -23.27 20.08
C HIS A 85 -34.06 -22.13 19.50
N LEU A 86 -33.77 -21.79 18.24
CA LEU A 86 -34.50 -20.79 17.47
C LEU A 86 -35.38 -21.45 16.41
N PRO A 87 -36.41 -20.75 15.89
CA PRO A 87 -37.35 -21.33 14.93
C PRO A 87 -36.67 -21.93 13.68
N ALA A 88 -37.02 -23.17 13.34
CA ALA A 88 -36.37 -23.92 12.25
C ALA A 88 -36.63 -23.32 10.84
N ASP A 89 -37.66 -22.48 10.69
CA ASP A 89 -37.93 -21.72 9.46
C ASP A 89 -36.87 -20.63 9.20
N HIS A 90 -36.09 -20.24 10.21
CA HIS A 90 -34.94 -19.34 10.04
C HIS A 90 -33.81 -19.99 9.23
N LEU A 91 -33.67 -21.32 9.32
CA LEU A 91 -32.70 -22.08 8.53
C LEU A 91 -33.00 -21.98 7.02
N ALA A 92 -34.26 -22.18 6.65
CA ALA A 92 -34.72 -22.19 5.26
C ALA A 92 -34.70 -20.79 4.62
N SER A 93 -34.81 -19.74 5.43
CA SER A 93 -34.84 -18.34 4.98
C SER A 93 -33.47 -17.64 4.98
N GLY A 94 -32.44 -18.27 5.56
CA GLY A 94 -31.12 -17.63 5.69
C GLY A 94 -31.14 -16.42 6.63
N TYR A 95 -32.00 -16.45 7.64
CA TYR A 95 -32.25 -15.30 8.51
C TYR A 95 -31.17 -15.14 9.59
N TRP A 96 -30.65 -13.92 9.77
CA TRP A 96 -29.81 -13.57 10.91
C TRP A 96 -30.68 -13.37 12.15
N PRO A 97 -30.36 -14.00 13.29
CA PRO A 97 -31.15 -13.81 14.51
C PRO A 97 -31.15 -12.33 14.90
N SER A 98 -32.32 -11.83 15.27
CA SER A 98 -32.42 -10.46 15.79
C SER A 98 -31.92 -10.40 17.22
N GLU A 99 -31.43 -9.25 17.66
CA GLU A 99 -30.96 -9.08 19.04
C GLU A 99 -32.06 -9.26 20.05
N GLN A 100 -33.28 -8.79 19.74
CA GLN A 100 -34.43 -8.96 20.61
C GLN A 100 -34.78 -10.44 20.80
N GLU A 101 -34.69 -11.24 19.74
CA GLU A 101 -34.88 -12.68 19.82
C GLU A 101 -33.84 -13.33 20.73
N VAL A 102 -32.55 -13.03 20.52
CA VAL A 102 -31.45 -13.57 21.34
C VAL A 102 -31.58 -13.16 22.81
N PHE A 103 -31.83 -11.87 23.08
CA PHE A 103 -32.00 -11.40 24.46
C PHE A 103 -33.22 -12.03 25.14
N GLN A 104 -34.30 -12.25 24.38
CA GLN A 104 -35.50 -12.87 24.93
C GLN A 104 -35.29 -14.34 25.31
N VAL A 105 -34.58 -15.12 24.48
CA VAL A 105 -34.28 -16.54 24.79
C VAL A 105 -33.23 -16.68 25.88
N ALA A 106 -32.26 -15.76 25.97
CA ALA A 106 -31.18 -15.79 26.96
C ALA A 106 -31.51 -15.09 28.29
N ARG A 107 -32.69 -14.46 28.42
CA ARG A 107 -33.03 -13.56 29.55
C ARG A 107 -32.95 -14.17 30.95
N ASN A 108 -33.03 -15.50 31.06
CA ASN A 108 -32.98 -16.19 32.36
C ASN A 108 -31.55 -16.59 32.74
N ASP A 109 -30.64 -16.61 31.77
CA ASP A 109 -29.25 -17.08 31.95
C ASP A 109 -28.28 -15.89 32.09
N VAL A 110 -28.65 -14.73 31.55
CA VAL A 110 -27.88 -13.49 31.65
C VAL A 110 -28.43 -12.63 32.79
N ASN A 111 -27.56 -12.29 33.75
CA ASN A 111 -27.95 -11.48 34.91
C ASN A 111 -28.14 -9.99 34.59
N ASP A 112 -27.31 -9.43 33.72
CA ASP A 112 -27.40 -8.04 33.24
C ASP A 112 -26.74 -7.94 31.87
N PHE A 113 -27.53 -7.79 30.81
CA PHE A 113 -26.99 -7.66 29.45
C PHE A 113 -26.07 -6.44 29.29
N ARG A 114 -26.27 -5.38 30.08
CA ARG A 114 -25.49 -4.15 30.01
C ARG A 114 -24.07 -4.30 30.58
N ALA A 115 -23.76 -5.45 31.19
CA ALA A 115 -22.42 -5.76 31.68
C ALA A 115 -21.42 -6.11 30.56
N TYR A 116 -21.89 -6.24 29.32
CA TYR A 116 -21.07 -6.61 28.17
C TYR A 116 -20.98 -5.47 27.14
N GLU A 117 -19.80 -5.35 26.54
CA GLU A 117 -19.47 -4.37 25.49
C GLU A 117 -19.49 -5.00 24.10
N LYS A 118 -19.48 -6.34 24.04
CA LYS A 118 -19.50 -7.13 22.81
C LYS A 118 -20.50 -8.27 22.93
N TYR A 119 -21.34 -8.42 21.92
CA TYR A 119 -22.24 -9.55 21.75
C TYR A 119 -21.78 -10.37 20.55
N VAL A 120 -21.50 -11.66 20.77
CA VAL A 120 -21.11 -12.59 19.71
C VAL A 120 -22.19 -13.65 19.59
N PHE A 121 -22.83 -13.74 18.42
CA PHE A 121 -23.90 -14.68 18.15
C PHE A 121 -23.35 -15.78 17.24
N VAL A 122 -23.14 -16.96 17.82
CA VAL A 122 -22.67 -18.15 17.11
C VAL A 122 -23.88 -18.97 16.72
N VAL A 123 -24.20 -19.00 15.43
CA VAL A 123 -25.40 -19.66 14.90
C VAL A 123 -25.02 -20.97 14.23
N ARG A 124 -25.48 -22.07 14.82
CA ARG A 124 -25.38 -23.41 14.28
C ARG A 124 -26.41 -23.63 13.19
N ARG A 125 -25.93 -23.96 11.99
CA ARG A 125 -26.72 -24.23 10.78
C ARG A 125 -26.05 -25.30 9.89
N SER A 126 -26.58 -25.50 8.68
CA SER A 126 -26.07 -26.47 7.69
C SER A 126 -24.58 -26.30 7.35
N LEU A 127 -23.92 -27.43 7.04
CA LEU A 127 -22.47 -27.58 6.77
C LEU A 127 -21.88 -26.74 5.62
N VAL A 128 -22.72 -26.11 4.80
CA VAL A 128 -22.27 -25.38 3.59
C VAL A 128 -22.33 -23.86 3.74
N ASP A 129 -22.87 -23.36 4.85
CA ASP A 129 -23.13 -21.94 5.05
C ASP A 129 -22.19 -21.40 6.13
N GLU A 130 -20.98 -20.98 5.73
CA GLU A 130 -20.07 -20.22 6.60
C GLU A 130 -20.03 -18.76 6.19
N GLY A 131 -20.14 -17.86 7.17
CA GLY A 131 -20.12 -16.43 6.93
C GLY A 131 -20.35 -15.64 8.21
N GLY A 132 -20.09 -14.35 8.15
CA GLY A 132 -20.19 -13.49 9.30
C GLY A 132 -20.63 -12.08 8.94
N VAL A 133 -21.04 -11.35 9.97
CA VAL A 133 -21.26 -9.91 9.90
C VAL A 133 -20.99 -9.29 11.26
N SER A 134 -20.38 -8.12 11.27
CA SER A 134 -20.17 -7.36 12.48
C SER A 134 -20.44 -5.87 12.30
N THR A 135 -20.74 -5.21 13.42
CA THR A 135 -20.79 -3.76 13.54
C THR A 135 -19.37 -3.18 13.57
N PHE A 136 -19.16 -2.01 12.98
CA PHE A 136 -17.84 -1.33 13.01
C PHE A 136 -17.60 -0.44 14.24
N GLY A 137 -18.29 -0.70 15.34
CA GLY A 137 -18.24 0.10 16.55
C GLY A 137 -19.53 -0.01 17.36
N PRO A 138 -19.57 0.60 18.56
CA PRO A 138 -20.73 0.49 19.43
C PRO A 138 -22.00 1.07 18.79
N ILE A 139 -23.08 0.30 18.87
CA ILE A 139 -24.43 0.73 18.52
C ILE A 139 -25.36 0.52 19.72
N LEU A 140 -26.48 1.24 19.73
CA LEU A 140 -27.46 1.18 20.81
C LEU A 140 -28.26 -0.12 20.73
N PHE A 141 -28.19 -0.93 21.79
CA PHE A 141 -29.04 -2.09 22.00
C PHE A 141 -30.08 -1.81 23.08
N HIS A 142 -31.32 -2.22 22.80
CA HIS A 142 -32.40 -2.25 23.77
C HIS A 142 -32.45 -3.64 24.40
N THR A 143 -31.86 -3.79 25.58
CA THR A 143 -31.83 -5.06 26.31
C THR A 143 -32.96 -5.13 27.35
N PRO A 144 -33.34 -6.31 27.83
CA PRO A 144 -34.29 -6.46 28.94
C PRO A 144 -33.91 -5.67 30.20
N ASP A 145 -32.62 -5.43 30.44
CA ASP A 145 -32.10 -4.71 31.60
C ASP A 145 -31.92 -3.20 31.34
N GLY A 146 -32.20 -2.74 30.12
CA GLY A 146 -32.10 -1.36 29.67
C GLY A 146 -31.14 -1.18 28.50
N ASP A 147 -30.91 0.09 28.14
CA ASP A 147 -30.10 0.44 26.98
C ASP A 147 -28.60 0.29 27.24
N VAL A 148 -27.86 -0.19 26.24
CA VAL A 148 -26.38 -0.31 26.27
C VAL A 148 -25.78 -0.02 24.89
N GLN A 149 -24.60 0.60 24.88
CA GLN A 149 -23.78 0.73 23.68
C GLN A 149 -22.83 -0.47 23.62
N ALA A 150 -22.98 -1.33 22.63
CA ALA A 150 -22.14 -2.50 22.46
C ALA A 150 -21.85 -2.75 20.97
N THR A 151 -20.92 -3.64 20.68
CA THR A 151 -20.68 -4.14 19.32
C THR A 151 -21.34 -5.51 19.17
N ARG A 152 -21.69 -5.88 17.94
CA ARG A 152 -22.25 -7.20 17.62
C ARG A 152 -21.43 -7.87 16.53
N CYS A 153 -21.18 -9.15 16.70
CA CYS A 153 -20.69 -10.07 15.68
C CYS A 153 -21.69 -11.23 15.59
N THR A 154 -22.12 -11.58 14.38
CA THR A 154 -23.00 -12.73 14.14
C THR A 154 -22.34 -13.63 13.10
N LEU A 155 -22.30 -14.92 13.39
CA LEU A 155 -21.54 -15.90 12.64
C LEU A 155 -22.43 -17.10 12.32
N TRP A 156 -22.43 -17.50 11.06
CA TRP A 156 -22.91 -18.80 10.64
C TRP A 156 -21.76 -19.77 10.62
N THR A 157 -21.94 -20.86 11.37
CA THR A 157 -20.88 -21.84 11.48
C THR A 157 -21.42 -23.19 11.89
N PHE A 158 -20.79 -24.24 11.38
CA PHE A 158 -20.93 -25.59 11.91
C PHE A 158 -19.93 -25.86 13.07
N LEU A 159 -19.09 -24.86 13.36
CA LEU A 159 -17.83 -24.83 14.12
C LEU A 159 -17.53 -26.05 14.96
N TYR A 160 -16.59 -26.89 14.49
CA TYR A 160 -15.58 -27.43 15.39
C TYR A 160 -14.47 -26.39 15.53
N PRO A 161 -14.03 -26.00 16.74
CA PRO A 161 -12.84 -25.18 16.94
C PRO A 161 -11.61 -26.00 16.54
N VAL A 162 -11.41 -26.16 15.24
CA VAL A 162 -10.26 -26.82 14.62
C VAL A 162 -9.35 -25.71 14.14
N PRO A 163 -8.06 -25.73 14.49
CA PRO A 163 -7.11 -24.76 13.99
C PRO A 163 -7.21 -24.61 12.47
N THR A 164 -7.45 -23.40 11.99
CA THR A 164 -7.41 -23.06 10.58
C THR A 164 -5.96 -22.91 10.12
N VAL A 165 -5.77 -22.84 8.80
CA VAL A 165 -4.44 -22.74 8.17
C VAL A 165 -3.66 -21.52 8.66
N ASP A 166 -4.36 -20.48 9.12
CA ASP A 166 -3.81 -19.24 9.68
C ASP A 166 -3.46 -19.32 11.18
N GLY A 167 -3.58 -20.49 11.81
CA GLY A 167 -3.29 -20.70 13.23
C GLY A 167 -4.40 -20.28 14.20
N THR A 168 -5.45 -19.60 13.71
CA THR A 168 -6.63 -19.26 14.53
C THR A 168 -7.58 -20.46 14.66
N LEU A 169 -8.55 -20.43 15.59
CA LEU A 169 -9.51 -21.53 15.75
C LEU A 169 -10.66 -21.48 14.73
N ASN A 170 -10.96 -20.29 14.19
CA ASN A 170 -11.84 -20.09 13.06
C ASN A 170 -11.59 -18.69 12.49
N SER A 171 -11.10 -18.63 11.26
CA SER A 171 -10.70 -17.38 10.64
C SER A 171 -11.87 -16.41 10.39
N SER A 172 -13.09 -16.91 10.19
CA SER A 172 -14.29 -16.08 10.04
C SER A 172 -14.71 -15.43 11.35
N ILE A 173 -14.65 -16.15 12.49
CA ILE A 173 -14.87 -15.53 13.81
C ILE A 173 -13.84 -14.43 14.04
N THR A 174 -12.56 -14.73 13.82
CA THR A 174 -11.48 -13.77 14.02
C THR A 174 -11.67 -12.52 13.14
N HIS A 175 -12.05 -12.71 11.86
CA HIS A 175 -12.35 -11.63 10.92
C HIS A 175 -13.45 -10.70 11.44
N GLU A 176 -14.60 -11.26 11.82
CA GLU A 176 -15.73 -10.46 12.30
C GLU A 176 -15.44 -9.81 13.67
N LEU A 177 -14.65 -10.47 14.52
CA LEU A 177 -14.20 -9.87 15.76
C LEU A 177 -13.38 -8.60 15.50
N ILE A 178 -12.48 -8.59 14.50
CA ILE A 178 -11.72 -7.38 14.14
C ILE A 178 -12.62 -6.23 13.66
N HIS A 179 -13.68 -6.52 12.90
CA HIS A 179 -14.69 -5.50 12.58
C HIS A 179 -15.31 -4.88 13.83
N SER A 180 -15.60 -5.68 14.86
CA SER A 180 -16.14 -5.20 16.14
C SER A 180 -15.21 -4.21 16.88
N PHE A 181 -13.93 -4.14 16.50
CA PHE A 181 -12.96 -3.17 17.02
C PHE A 181 -12.88 -1.87 16.19
N GLY A 182 -13.65 -1.76 15.11
CA GLY A 182 -13.78 -0.52 14.35
C GLY A 182 -13.14 -0.51 12.96
N VAL A 183 -12.66 -1.66 12.48
CA VAL A 183 -12.24 -1.79 11.08
C VAL A 183 -13.48 -1.78 10.19
N ARG A 184 -13.58 -0.80 9.27
CA ARG A 184 -14.77 -0.55 8.43
C ARG A 184 -14.77 -1.24 7.07
N GLY A 185 -13.69 -1.93 6.72
CA GLY A 185 -13.68 -2.72 5.49
C GLY A 185 -12.54 -3.70 5.45
N HIS A 186 -12.14 -4.07 4.24
CA HIS A 186 -11.38 -5.30 4.01
C HIS A 186 -9.99 -5.01 3.47
N ALA A 187 -9.10 -5.99 3.65
CA ALA A 187 -7.81 -6.03 3.00
C ALA A 187 -7.97 -6.70 1.62
N ASN A 188 -7.77 -5.90 0.59
CA ASN A 188 -7.94 -6.30 -0.80
C ASN A 188 -6.58 -6.42 -1.49
N ALA A 189 -6.56 -6.78 -2.76
CA ALA A 189 -5.36 -6.68 -3.59
C ALA A 189 -5.63 -5.79 -4.80
N PHE A 190 -4.61 -5.06 -5.25
CA PHE A 190 -4.65 -4.23 -6.45
C PHE A 190 -3.52 -4.66 -7.39
N ASP A 191 -3.91 -5.28 -8.49
CA ASP A 191 -3.06 -5.68 -9.60
C ASP A 191 -2.97 -4.52 -10.57
N ALA A 192 -1.78 -3.96 -10.72
CA ALA A 192 -1.50 -2.82 -11.61
C ALA A 192 -0.89 -3.28 -12.96
N GLY A 193 -1.08 -4.55 -13.33
CA GLY A 193 -0.44 -5.18 -14.47
C GLY A 193 1.06 -5.34 -14.22
N ALA A 194 1.89 -5.12 -15.24
CA ALA A 194 3.35 -5.21 -15.15
C ALA A 194 4.03 -4.11 -14.30
N SER A 195 3.28 -3.31 -13.53
CA SER A 195 3.78 -2.17 -12.75
C SER A 195 3.37 -2.26 -11.29
N PHE A 196 4.10 -1.60 -10.40
CA PHE A 196 3.77 -1.52 -8.97
C PHE A 196 2.50 -0.68 -8.71
N SER A 197 2.31 0.38 -9.50
CA SER A 197 1.14 1.25 -9.45
C SER A 197 0.75 1.70 -10.86
N THR A 198 -0.54 2.02 -11.05
CA THR A 198 -1.06 2.57 -12.29
C THR A 198 -2.30 3.42 -12.03
N THR A 199 -2.50 4.47 -12.83
CA THR A 199 -3.76 5.23 -12.86
C THR A 199 -4.70 4.78 -13.97
N ASP A 200 -4.27 3.85 -14.84
CA ASP A 200 -5.08 3.35 -15.95
C ASP A 200 -5.93 2.16 -15.51
N LEU A 201 -7.22 2.43 -15.32
CA LEU A 201 -8.21 1.42 -14.94
C LEU A 201 -8.44 0.32 -15.98
N ASN A 202 -7.93 0.46 -17.21
CA ASN A 202 -8.04 -0.58 -18.24
C ASN A 202 -6.99 -1.68 -18.10
N VAL A 203 -5.89 -1.40 -17.38
CA VAL A 203 -4.79 -2.35 -17.15
C VAL A 203 -4.71 -2.79 -15.70
N SER A 204 -5.44 -2.14 -14.79
CA SER A 204 -5.53 -2.54 -13.39
C SER A 204 -6.76 -3.39 -13.06
N GLN A 205 -6.65 -4.24 -12.04
CA GLN A 205 -7.76 -4.96 -11.45
C GLN A 205 -7.67 -4.94 -9.93
N GLN A 206 -8.82 -4.90 -9.25
CA GLN A 206 -8.89 -5.12 -7.81
C GLN A 206 -9.52 -6.48 -7.49
N TYR A 207 -9.08 -7.08 -6.38
CA TYR A 207 -9.64 -8.31 -5.85
C TYR A 207 -10.11 -8.07 -4.42
N GLY A 208 -11.43 -8.18 -4.22
CA GLY A 208 -12.03 -8.15 -2.89
C GLY A 208 -11.49 -9.29 -2.04
N TYR A 209 -11.09 -9.01 -0.79
CA TYR A 209 -10.40 -9.96 0.09
C TYR A 209 -9.11 -10.55 -0.51
N GLY A 210 -8.50 -9.87 -1.48
CA GLY A 210 -7.35 -10.38 -2.22
C GLY A 210 -6.02 -10.36 -1.46
N ASP A 211 -5.94 -9.74 -0.28
CA ASP A 211 -4.72 -9.71 0.52
C ASP A 211 -4.57 -11.02 1.32
N PRO A 212 -3.62 -11.91 0.96
CA PRO A 212 -3.52 -13.20 1.60
C PRO A 212 -2.76 -13.16 2.94
N PHE A 213 -2.23 -12.00 3.33
CA PHE A 213 -1.45 -11.77 4.54
C PHE A 213 -2.22 -11.00 5.60
N ASP A 214 -3.55 -10.95 5.52
CA ASP A 214 -4.37 -10.17 6.43
C ASP A 214 -5.66 -10.93 6.76
N ILE A 215 -6.03 -10.98 8.04
CA ILE A 215 -7.30 -11.56 8.48
C ILE A 215 -8.50 -10.88 7.85
N MET A 216 -8.41 -9.59 7.55
CA MET A 216 -9.42 -8.81 6.85
C MET A 216 -9.45 -9.06 5.34
N GLY A 217 -8.60 -9.97 4.84
CA GLY A 217 -8.52 -10.40 3.45
C GLY A 217 -8.63 -11.93 3.32
N GLY A 218 -7.75 -12.49 2.50
CA GLY A 218 -7.70 -13.90 2.12
C GLY A 218 -7.06 -14.80 3.18
N ARG A 219 -6.28 -14.24 4.13
CA ARG A 219 -5.81 -14.88 5.37
C ARG A 219 -5.21 -16.29 5.19
N TRP A 220 -4.37 -16.47 4.17
CA TRP A 220 -3.76 -17.77 3.85
C TRP A 220 -2.39 -17.98 4.51
N TRP A 221 -1.61 -16.90 4.66
CA TRP A 221 -0.22 -17.01 5.13
C TRP A 221 0.13 -16.08 6.28
N ALA A 222 -0.80 -15.22 6.71
CA ALA A 222 -0.68 -14.43 7.94
C ALA A 222 -2.07 -14.05 8.46
N ALA A 223 -2.19 -13.93 9.78
CA ALA A 223 -3.46 -13.75 10.49
C ALA A 223 -3.57 -12.38 11.18
N HIS A 224 -2.50 -11.61 11.32
CA HIS A 224 -2.63 -10.26 11.87
C HIS A 224 -3.36 -9.32 10.90
N PRO A 225 -4.25 -8.42 11.40
CA PRO A 225 -4.69 -7.29 10.60
C PRO A 225 -3.50 -6.40 10.26
N ASN A 226 -3.44 -5.84 9.06
CA ASN A 226 -2.35 -4.96 8.66
C ASN A 226 -2.20 -3.76 9.60
N ALA A 227 -0.98 -3.24 9.66
CA ALA A 227 -0.59 -2.14 10.54
C ALA A 227 -1.44 -0.88 10.32
N ALA A 228 -1.94 -0.63 9.10
CA ALA A 228 -2.83 0.49 8.84
C ALA A 228 -4.19 0.34 9.54
N PHE A 229 -4.78 -0.87 9.53
CA PHE A 229 -5.98 -1.16 10.32
C PHE A 229 -5.71 -1.06 11.82
N LYS A 230 -4.61 -1.66 12.31
CA LYS A 230 -4.20 -1.55 13.72
C LYS A 230 -4.04 -0.08 14.15
N ARG A 231 -3.42 0.76 13.31
CA ARG A 231 -3.28 2.20 13.56
C ARG A 231 -4.63 2.93 13.57
N ASN A 232 -5.52 2.60 12.63
CA ASN A 232 -6.85 3.22 12.51
C ASN A 232 -7.74 2.95 13.73
N ILE A 233 -7.66 1.74 14.32
CA ILE A 233 -8.40 1.40 15.54
C ILE A 233 -7.65 1.76 16.83
N GLY A 234 -6.40 2.22 16.72
CA GLY A 234 -5.60 2.72 17.84
C GLY A 234 -4.73 1.70 18.57
N TRP A 235 -4.59 0.47 18.04
CA TRP A 235 -3.68 -0.54 18.59
C TRP A 235 -2.20 -0.24 18.34
N LEU A 236 -1.89 0.63 17.37
CA LEU A 236 -0.57 1.24 17.24
C LEU A 236 -0.64 2.66 17.81
N SER A 237 0.30 2.99 18.69
CA SER A 237 0.45 4.35 19.23
C SER A 237 1.05 5.31 18.20
N GLU A 238 0.93 6.61 18.43
CA GLU A 238 1.43 7.64 17.49
C GLU A 238 2.94 7.53 17.24
N ASP A 239 3.73 7.14 18.25
CA ASP A 239 5.17 6.92 18.14
C ASP A 239 5.55 5.64 17.37
N GLN A 240 4.57 4.78 17.07
CA GLN A 240 4.75 3.59 16.25
C GLN A 240 4.39 3.82 14.76
N GLU A 241 3.96 5.03 14.39
CA GLU A 241 3.73 5.44 13.01
C GLU A 241 4.73 6.53 12.59
N ILE A 242 5.34 6.36 11.41
CA ILE A 242 6.12 7.40 10.75
C ILE A 242 5.31 7.92 9.56
N VAL A 243 4.98 9.21 9.55
CA VAL A 243 4.40 9.86 8.37
C VAL A 243 5.54 10.44 7.52
N SER A 244 5.80 9.84 6.36
CA SER A 244 6.95 10.19 5.51
C SER A 244 6.55 11.14 4.38
N GLU A 245 6.42 12.43 4.69
CA GLU A 245 6.14 13.50 3.72
C GLU A 245 7.38 13.96 2.93
N ASN A 246 8.58 13.59 3.40
CA ASN A 246 9.86 13.97 2.81
C ASN A 246 10.74 12.73 2.57
N SER A 247 11.73 12.89 1.70
CA SER A 247 12.73 11.85 1.45
C SER A 247 13.53 11.54 2.72
N GLY A 248 13.76 10.26 2.99
CA GLY A 248 14.49 9.82 4.17
C GLY A 248 14.66 8.30 4.24
N VAL A 249 15.46 7.85 5.20
CA VAL A 249 15.59 6.44 5.57
C VAL A 249 15.02 6.27 6.97
N HIS A 250 14.11 5.31 7.08
CA HIS A 250 13.38 4.97 8.29
C HIS A 250 13.70 3.53 8.69
N VAL A 251 13.26 3.12 9.88
CA VAL A 251 13.42 1.74 10.36
C VAL A 251 12.06 1.25 10.82
N LEU A 252 11.64 0.11 10.29
CA LEU A 252 10.44 -0.60 10.73
C LEU A 252 10.81 -1.81 11.57
N TYR A 253 10.03 -2.07 12.61
CA TYR A 253 10.14 -3.28 13.42
C TYR A 253 8.93 -4.19 13.14
N PRO A 254 9.09 -5.52 13.30
CA PRO A 254 8.01 -6.48 13.04
C PRO A 254 6.75 -6.16 13.84
N GLN A 255 5.59 -6.17 13.18
CA GLN A 255 4.30 -5.84 13.79
C GLN A 255 3.82 -6.85 14.86
N GLU A 256 4.38 -8.06 14.91
CA GLU A 256 4.02 -9.10 15.87
C GLU A 256 4.71 -8.91 17.23
N ILE A 257 5.85 -8.20 17.24
CA ILE A 257 6.71 -8.09 18.42
C ILE A 257 6.39 -6.82 19.20
N PRO A 258 5.93 -6.90 20.46
CA PRO A 258 5.74 -5.72 21.30
C PRO A 258 7.07 -4.99 21.51
N GLY A 259 7.04 -3.67 21.46
CA GLY A 259 8.22 -2.86 21.75
C GLY A 259 8.15 -1.45 21.21
N PRO A 260 9.08 -0.58 21.66
CA PRO A 260 9.24 0.75 21.10
C PRO A 260 9.79 0.63 19.66
N GLY A 261 9.36 1.53 18.78
CA GLY A 261 9.81 1.57 17.39
C GLY A 261 8.66 1.52 16.39
N ALA A 262 8.89 2.12 15.23
CA ALA A 262 7.87 2.23 14.19
C ALA A 262 7.46 0.85 13.66
N LYS A 263 6.15 0.63 13.55
CA LYS A 263 5.52 -0.56 12.96
C LYS A 263 4.88 -0.25 11.60
N LEU A 264 4.65 1.04 11.33
CA LEU A 264 4.00 1.54 10.14
C LEU A 264 4.74 2.76 9.59
N ILE A 265 4.97 2.80 8.28
CA ILE A 265 5.25 4.05 7.57
C ILE A 265 4.04 4.39 6.70
N THR A 266 3.51 5.59 6.88
CA THR A 266 2.45 6.17 6.05
C THR A 266 3.07 7.19 5.08
N ILE A 267 2.83 7.01 3.79
CA ILE A 267 3.33 7.90 2.74
C ILE A 267 2.12 8.53 2.04
N PRO A 268 1.77 9.79 2.32
CA PRO A 268 0.68 10.47 1.62
C PRO A 268 0.95 10.56 0.11
N LEU A 269 -0.08 10.32 -0.71
CA LEU A 269 0.00 10.53 -2.16
C LEU A 269 -0.44 11.96 -2.49
N ALA A 270 0.32 12.63 -3.37
CA ALA A 270 -0.06 13.95 -3.89
C ALA A 270 -1.26 13.84 -4.85
N GLN A 271 -1.33 12.74 -5.60
CA GLN A 271 -2.39 12.38 -6.52
C GLN A 271 -2.96 11.03 -6.12
N ALA A 272 -4.27 10.98 -5.87
CA ALA A 272 -4.94 9.75 -5.53
C ALA A 272 -4.92 8.78 -6.72
N ILE A 273 -4.60 7.51 -6.46
CA ILE A 273 -4.55 6.47 -7.49
C ILE A 273 -5.92 5.80 -7.57
N PRO A 274 -6.63 5.89 -8.71
CA PRO A 274 -7.94 5.27 -8.86
C PRO A 274 -7.83 3.74 -8.83
N VAL A 275 -8.73 3.10 -8.09
CA VAL A 275 -8.86 1.64 -8.01
C VAL A 275 -10.10 1.15 -8.77
N THR A 276 -11.17 1.93 -8.71
CA THR A 276 -12.37 1.79 -9.55
C THR A 276 -13.12 3.12 -9.56
N ASN A 277 -14.26 3.19 -10.23
CA ASN A 277 -15.07 4.40 -10.31
C ASN A 277 -15.44 4.92 -8.91
N GLY A 278 -14.91 6.09 -8.55
CA GLY A 278 -15.19 6.77 -7.28
C GLY A 278 -14.40 6.23 -6.07
N VAL A 279 -13.48 5.29 -6.27
CA VAL A 279 -12.65 4.70 -5.22
C VAL A 279 -11.18 4.91 -5.58
N ALA A 280 -10.42 5.51 -4.68
CA ALA A 280 -9.01 5.80 -4.92
C ALA A 280 -8.16 5.65 -3.64
N MET A 281 -6.93 5.19 -3.84
CA MET A 281 -5.90 5.17 -2.81
C MET A 281 -5.34 6.57 -2.64
N SER A 282 -5.14 7.00 -1.40
CA SER A 282 -4.66 8.34 -1.04
C SER A 282 -3.30 8.36 -0.36
N ARG A 283 -2.75 7.16 -0.09
CA ARG A 283 -1.53 6.94 0.68
C ARG A 283 -1.05 5.51 0.49
N TYR A 284 0.25 5.32 0.68
CA TYR A 284 0.84 4.00 0.91
C TYR A 284 1.07 3.76 2.40
N TYR A 285 0.97 2.51 2.79
CA TYR A 285 1.26 1.97 4.10
C TYR A 285 2.32 0.88 3.93
N VAL A 286 3.45 1.03 4.59
CA VAL A 286 4.55 0.07 4.56
C VAL A 286 4.67 -0.59 5.92
N GLU A 287 4.72 -1.92 5.93
CA GLU A 287 4.86 -2.71 7.14
C GLU A 287 5.90 -3.84 6.95
N TYR A 288 6.35 -4.38 8.08
CA TYR A 288 7.27 -5.51 8.13
C TYR A 288 6.68 -6.59 9.04
N ARG A 289 6.63 -7.83 8.54
CA ARG A 289 6.08 -9.01 9.23
C ARG A 289 7.14 -10.06 9.46
N THR A 290 6.97 -10.84 10.53
CA THR A 290 7.84 -11.98 10.84
C THR A 290 7.04 -13.22 11.24
N PRO A 291 7.55 -14.44 10.95
CA PRO A 291 6.82 -15.69 11.18
C PRO A 291 6.81 -16.11 12.67
N VAL A 292 6.13 -15.34 13.50
CA VAL A 292 5.99 -15.60 14.94
C VAL A 292 4.52 -15.46 15.36
N GLY A 293 4.15 -16.16 16.44
CA GLY A 293 2.78 -16.11 16.97
C GLY A 293 1.75 -16.53 15.93
N PHE A 294 0.66 -15.78 15.78
CA PHE A 294 -0.39 -16.07 14.81
C PHE A 294 0.02 -15.85 13.34
N ASP A 295 1.17 -15.23 13.10
CA ASP A 295 1.77 -15.10 11.76
C ASP A 295 2.81 -16.21 11.46
N GLU A 296 2.94 -17.25 12.30
CA GLU A 296 3.91 -18.35 12.11
C GLU A 296 3.78 -19.07 10.75
N THR A 297 2.61 -18.99 10.13
CA THR A 297 2.29 -19.61 8.84
C THR A 297 3.07 -18.98 7.68
N LEU A 298 3.62 -17.78 7.87
CA LEU A 298 4.63 -17.19 6.97
C LEU A 298 5.86 -18.10 6.81
N SER A 299 6.25 -18.86 7.84
CA SER A 299 7.37 -19.81 7.74
C SER A 299 7.04 -20.99 6.81
N ALA A 300 5.77 -21.39 6.75
CA ALA A 300 5.35 -22.46 5.86
C ALA A 300 5.41 -22.01 4.40
N LEU A 301 5.12 -20.74 4.12
CA LEU A 301 5.30 -20.12 2.82
C LEU A 301 6.79 -20.08 2.40
N GLN A 302 7.69 -19.75 3.33
CA GLN A 302 9.15 -19.83 3.12
C GLN A 302 9.63 -21.24 2.75
N ASN A 303 8.87 -22.26 3.12
CA ASN A 303 9.17 -23.66 2.82
C ASN A 303 8.39 -24.23 1.63
N GLY A 304 7.64 -23.41 0.88
CA GLY A 304 6.84 -23.84 -0.28
C GLY A 304 5.62 -24.70 0.09
N ARG A 305 5.01 -24.46 1.25
CA ARG A 305 3.81 -25.19 1.72
C ARG A 305 2.54 -24.35 1.53
N PHE A 306 1.37 -24.95 1.84
CA PHE A 306 0.05 -24.31 1.73
C PHE A 306 -0.27 -23.71 0.36
N GLY A 307 -0.03 -24.49 -0.70
CA GLY A 307 -0.39 -24.09 -2.07
C GLY A 307 0.62 -23.14 -2.73
N ALA A 308 1.73 -22.81 -2.08
CA ALA A 308 2.79 -22.02 -2.69
C ALA A 308 3.46 -22.77 -3.86
N PRO A 309 3.66 -22.13 -5.03
CA PRO A 309 4.28 -22.77 -6.19
C PRO A 309 5.77 -23.06 -5.97
N ARG A 310 6.40 -22.30 -5.08
CA ARG A 310 7.81 -22.40 -4.70
C ARG A 310 8.01 -21.79 -3.31
N PRO A 311 9.14 -22.04 -2.64
CA PRO A 311 9.59 -21.23 -1.52
C PRO A 311 9.55 -19.74 -1.85
N VAL A 312 8.92 -18.95 -0.98
CA VAL A 312 8.86 -17.48 -1.10
C VAL A 312 9.63 -16.85 0.04
N ASN A 313 10.53 -15.93 -0.27
CA ASN A 313 11.19 -15.15 0.77
C ASN A 313 10.20 -14.11 1.32
N THR A 314 9.92 -14.15 2.61
CA THR A 314 9.02 -13.22 3.30
C THR A 314 9.78 -12.20 4.17
N GLU A 315 11.12 -12.21 4.13
CA GLU A 315 11.96 -11.26 4.86
C GLU A 315 12.05 -9.91 4.13
N GLY A 316 10.91 -9.26 3.92
CA GLY A 316 10.81 -7.98 3.20
C GLY A 316 9.63 -7.14 3.66
N LEU A 317 9.37 -6.06 2.95
CA LEU A 317 8.29 -5.12 3.25
C LEU A 317 7.03 -5.51 2.49
N LEU A 318 5.87 -5.38 3.13
CA LEU A 318 4.59 -5.35 2.42
C LEU A 318 4.17 -3.90 2.23
N VAL A 319 3.68 -3.57 1.04
CA VAL A 319 3.18 -2.23 0.72
C VAL A 319 1.71 -2.30 0.36
N ARG A 320 0.91 -1.48 1.03
CA ARG A 320 -0.53 -1.38 0.79
C ARG A 320 -0.93 0.03 0.41
N GLY A 321 -1.79 0.18 -0.58
CA GLY A 321 -2.53 1.42 -0.79
C GLY A 321 -3.72 1.53 0.16
N GLY A 322 -4.09 2.74 0.57
CA GLY A 322 -5.17 2.97 1.53
C GLY A 322 -6.17 4.04 1.10
N MET A 323 -7.45 3.78 1.33
CA MET A 323 -8.53 4.75 1.15
C MET A 323 -9.03 5.26 2.50
N MET A 324 -9.03 6.59 2.65
CA MET A 324 -9.66 7.25 3.80
C MET A 324 -11.02 7.80 3.38
N SER A 325 -12.05 7.57 4.20
CA SER A 325 -13.36 8.21 4.08
C SER A 325 -13.80 8.70 5.45
N GLU A 326 -14.22 9.95 5.54
CA GLU A 326 -14.70 10.57 6.79
C GLU A 326 -13.74 10.40 7.99
N GLY A 327 -12.43 10.43 7.72
CA GLY A 327 -11.40 10.26 8.76
C GLY A 327 -11.12 8.80 9.16
N HIS A 328 -11.76 7.82 8.52
CA HIS A 328 -11.56 6.40 8.77
C HIS A 328 -10.91 5.70 7.58
N LEU A 329 -10.04 4.74 7.85
CA LEU A 329 -9.54 3.80 6.85
C LEU A 329 -10.67 2.83 6.49
N THR A 330 -11.13 2.88 5.24
CA THR A 330 -12.23 2.01 4.77
C THR A 330 -11.75 0.79 4.02
N SER A 331 -10.60 0.87 3.36
CA SER A 331 -10.04 -0.25 2.61
C SER A 331 -8.52 -0.14 2.51
N THR A 332 -7.86 -1.29 2.47
CA THR A 332 -6.48 -1.41 2.01
C THR A 332 -6.42 -2.27 0.75
N TRP A 333 -5.39 -2.08 -0.06
CA TRP A 333 -5.05 -2.93 -1.19
C TRP A 333 -3.58 -3.29 -1.12
N LEU A 334 -3.26 -4.58 -0.98
CA LEU A 334 -1.91 -5.09 -1.19
C LEU A 334 -1.49 -4.78 -2.62
N LEU A 335 -0.31 -4.18 -2.74
CA LEU A 335 0.34 -3.89 -4.01
C LEU A 335 1.42 -4.93 -4.24
N ASP A 336 1.55 -5.36 -5.47
CA ASP A 336 2.54 -6.37 -5.83
C ASP A 336 3.90 -5.72 -6.07
N ALA A 337 4.87 -6.02 -5.20
CA ALA A 337 6.26 -5.57 -5.36
C ALA A 337 7.03 -6.38 -6.44
N THR A 338 6.46 -7.47 -6.92
CA THR A 338 6.98 -8.37 -7.95
C THR A 338 5.92 -8.68 -9.00
N PRO A 339 5.39 -7.67 -9.72
CA PRO A 339 4.31 -7.89 -10.68
C PRO A 339 4.68 -8.90 -11.75
N GLU A 340 3.73 -9.76 -12.12
CA GLU A 340 3.86 -10.81 -13.14
C GLU A 340 4.98 -11.83 -12.85
N SER A 341 5.33 -12.02 -11.58
CA SER A 341 6.40 -12.94 -11.19
C SER A 341 5.94 -14.40 -11.16
N LEU A 342 4.62 -14.65 -11.11
CA LEU A 342 4.03 -15.97 -11.20
C LEU A 342 3.06 -16.10 -12.38
N PRO A 343 3.03 -17.27 -13.06
CA PRO A 343 2.11 -17.47 -14.17
C PRO A 343 0.65 -17.40 -13.74
N ALA A 344 -0.21 -16.94 -14.65
CA ALA A 344 -1.67 -16.80 -14.42
C ALA A 344 -2.39 -18.11 -14.01
N GLU A 345 -1.74 -19.27 -14.19
CA GLU A 345 -2.28 -20.59 -13.81
C GLU A 345 -2.44 -20.78 -12.30
N TYR A 346 -1.73 -19.99 -11.47
CA TYR A 346 -1.89 -19.98 -10.01
C TYR A 346 -3.05 -19.10 -9.53
N GLY A 347 -3.84 -18.56 -10.48
CA GLY A 347 -4.85 -17.55 -10.20
C GLY A 347 -4.20 -16.18 -9.94
N ARG A 348 -4.95 -15.09 -10.16
CA ARG A 348 -4.40 -13.74 -10.02
C ARG A 348 -4.13 -13.31 -8.58
N THR A 349 -4.76 -13.96 -7.59
CA THR A 349 -4.34 -13.87 -6.18
C THR A 349 -3.07 -14.65 -5.88
N GLY A 350 -2.65 -15.54 -6.78
CA GLY A 350 -1.42 -16.31 -6.68
C GLY A 350 -0.18 -15.47 -6.92
N ASP A 351 -0.23 -14.41 -7.74
CA ASP A 351 0.90 -13.49 -7.97
C ASP A 351 1.23 -12.71 -6.69
N PHE A 352 0.22 -12.37 -5.88
CA PHE A 352 0.43 -11.68 -4.60
C PHE A 352 1.15 -12.50 -3.53
N ILE A 353 1.41 -13.80 -3.75
CA ILE A 353 2.09 -14.65 -2.76
C ILE A 353 3.53 -14.20 -2.48
N ASP A 354 4.18 -13.52 -3.43
CA ASP A 354 5.54 -12.98 -3.28
C ASP A 354 5.62 -11.46 -3.39
N ALA A 355 4.51 -10.77 -3.07
CA ALA A 355 4.39 -9.31 -3.01
C ALA A 355 5.36 -8.60 -2.01
N PHE A 356 6.28 -9.32 -1.37
CA PHE A 356 7.29 -8.78 -0.48
C PHE A 356 8.36 -8.01 -1.27
N LEU A 357 8.55 -6.74 -0.91
CA LEU A 357 9.69 -5.96 -1.35
C LEU A 357 10.94 -6.39 -0.56
N LEU A 358 11.78 -7.22 -1.20
CA LEU A 358 12.98 -7.79 -0.58
C LEU A 358 14.14 -6.79 -0.42
N PRO A 359 15.07 -7.01 0.53
CA PRO A 359 16.25 -6.18 0.72
C PRO A 359 17.05 -5.93 -0.57
N GLY A 360 17.50 -4.68 -0.75
CA GLY A 360 18.23 -4.22 -1.93
C GLY A 360 17.33 -3.95 -3.15
N ARG A 361 16.02 -4.13 -3.03
CA ARG A 361 15.04 -3.86 -4.11
C ARG A 361 14.26 -2.58 -3.82
N PHE A 362 13.63 -2.05 -4.87
CA PHE A 362 12.75 -0.90 -4.76
C PHE A 362 11.53 -1.05 -5.67
N VAL A 363 10.45 -0.35 -5.30
CA VAL A 363 9.29 -0.09 -6.15
C VAL A 363 9.22 1.41 -6.45
N TYR A 364 8.61 1.76 -7.57
CA TYR A 364 8.47 3.15 -8.00
C TYR A 364 7.04 3.42 -8.44
N ASP A 365 6.45 4.46 -7.87
CA ASP A 365 5.21 5.07 -8.31
C ASP A 365 5.52 6.31 -9.15
N PRO A 366 5.43 6.23 -10.50
CA PRO A 366 5.78 7.34 -11.38
C PRO A 366 4.80 8.51 -11.29
N TYR A 367 3.59 8.28 -10.80
CA TYR A 367 2.54 9.31 -10.77
C TYR A 367 2.68 10.28 -9.59
N ASN A 368 3.23 9.78 -8.48
CA ASN A 368 3.53 10.59 -7.30
C ASN A 368 5.03 10.86 -7.12
N GLY A 369 5.89 10.31 -7.99
CA GLY A 369 7.34 10.45 -7.87
C GLY A 369 7.88 9.76 -6.61
N ILE A 370 7.25 8.68 -6.15
CA ILE A 370 7.61 8.01 -4.89
C ILE A 370 8.39 6.73 -5.19
N ARG A 371 9.60 6.63 -4.67
CA ARG A 371 10.37 5.38 -4.63
C ARG A 371 10.43 4.85 -3.20
N ILE A 372 10.04 3.59 -3.01
CA ILE A 372 10.15 2.87 -1.74
C ILE A 372 11.22 1.80 -1.92
N THR A 373 12.23 1.81 -1.06
CA THR A 373 13.37 0.88 -1.11
C THR A 373 13.41 0.07 0.18
N CYS A 374 13.54 -1.24 0.06
CA CYS A 374 13.83 -2.11 1.20
C CYS A 374 15.35 -2.18 1.39
N GLY A 375 15.81 -1.68 2.53
CA GLY A 375 17.22 -1.67 2.90
C GLY A 375 17.64 -2.94 3.62
N GLU A 376 18.76 -2.85 4.33
CA GLU A 376 19.32 -3.97 5.08
C GLU A 376 18.55 -4.22 6.39
N ARG A 377 18.60 -5.48 6.84
CA ARG A 377 18.13 -5.85 8.16
C ARG A 377 19.15 -5.44 9.21
N ARG A 378 18.68 -4.83 10.29
CA ARG A 378 19.49 -4.40 11.42
C ARG A 378 19.61 -5.53 12.45
N ALA A 379 20.72 -5.51 13.21
CA ALA A 379 20.98 -6.48 14.26
C ALA A 379 19.95 -6.44 15.42
N ASP A 380 19.25 -5.32 15.58
CA ASP A 380 18.18 -5.14 16.57
C ASP A 380 16.81 -5.67 16.09
N GLY A 381 16.76 -6.32 14.91
CA GLY A 381 15.55 -6.91 14.35
C GLY A 381 14.73 -5.95 13.49
N GLY A 382 15.12 -4.67 13.38
CA GLY A 382 14.48 -3.72 12.46
C GLY A 382 14.92 -3.92 11.01
N ILE A 383 14.17 -3.35 10.07
CA ILE A 383 14.47 -3.31 8.64
C ILE A 383 14.49 -1.85 8.16
N GLU A 384 15.49 -1.48 7.37
CA GLU A 384 15.58 -0.13 6.82
C GLU A 384 14.61 0.07 5.65
N VAL A 385 13.98 1.24 5.60
CA VAL A 385 13.05 1.63 4.54
C VAL A 385 13.44 3.00 4.01
N GLY A 386 13.92 3.04 2.76
CA GLY A 386 14.17 4.29 2.06
C GLY A 386 12.90 4.78 1.37
N VAL A 387 12.42 5.96 1.74
CA VAL A 387 11.34 6.65 1.03
C VAL A 387 11.95 7.85 0.32
N LYS A 388 11.78 7.93 -1.00
CA LYS A 388 12.27 9.05 -1.80
C LYS A 388 11.13 9.67 -2.57
N HIS A 389 10.88 10.94 -2.25
CA HIS A 389 10.04 11.84 -3.03
C HIS A 389 10.95 12.50 -4.07
N LEU A 390 10.86 11.99 -5.29
CA LEU A 390 11.56 12.55 -6.43
C LEU A 390 10.86 13.84 -6.84
N PRO A 391 11.60 14.95 -7.07
CA PRO A 391 11.00 16.10 -7.71
C PRO A 391 10.42 15.67 -9.05
N ASP A 392 9.31 16.30 -9.48
CA ASP A 392 8.77 16.16 -10.84
C ASP A 392 9.94 16.05 -11.83
N LEU A 393 10.07 14.90 -12.49
CA LEU A 393 11.22 14.55 -13.32
C LEU A 393 11.60 15.70 -14.26
N GLU A 394 12.68 16.40 -13.93
CA GLU A 394 13.32 17.35 -14.84
C GLU A 394 14.45 16.60 -15.54
N ILE A 395 14.33 16.42 -16.86
CA ILE A 395 15.37 15.76 -17.67
C ILE A 395 16.63 16.63 -17.63
N LEU A 396 17.62 16.23 -16.82
CA LEU A 396 18.85 17.00 -16.60
C LEU A 396 19.82 16.98 -17.79
N GLY A 397 19.64 16.07 -18.76
CA GLY A 397 20.42 16.05 -20.00
C GLY A 397 20.24 14.78 -20.82
N ALA A 398 20.68 14.82 -22.08
CA ALA A 398 20.80 13.67 -22.96
C ALA A 398 22.22 13.69 -23.57
N VAL A 399 22.91 12.55 -23.56
CA VAL A 399 24.22 12.40 -24.21
C VAL A 399 24.02 11.66 -25.53
N ILE A 400 24.38 12.31 -26.64
CA ILE A 400 24.40 11.64 -27.94
C ILE A 400 25.82 11.14 -28.16
N THR A 401 26.03 9.82 -28.22
CA THR A 401 27.33 9.26 -28.54
C THR A 401 27.37 8.95 -30.04
N PRO A 402 28.16 9.67 -30.86
CA PRO A 402 28.28 9.35 -32.28
C PRO A 402 29.00 8.01 -32.47
N ILE A 403 28.54 7.21 -33.45
CA ILE A 403 29.22 5.97 -33.83
C ILE A 403 30.57 6.33 -34.49
N PRO A 404 31.70 5.74 -34.06
CA PRO A 404 33.00 5.98 -34.70
C PRO A 404 32.94 5.69 -36.21
N GLY A 405 33.33 6.69 -37.02
CA GLY A 405 33.39 6.57 -38.49
C GLY A 405 32.17 7.08 -39.26
N ARG A 406 31.15 7.64 -38.60
CA ARG A 406 29.98 8.24 -39.26
C ARG A 406 29.95 9.77 -39.14
N TRP A 407 29.53 10.42 -40.22
CA TRP A 407 29.44 11.88 -40.31
C TRP A 407 28.05 12.36 -39.88
N TYR A 408 28.01 13.35 -38.99
CA TYR A 408 26.77 14.02 -38.58
C TYR A 408 26.94 15.53 -38.83
N SER A 409 26.05 16.13 -39.62
CA SER A 409 26.16 17.54 -40.00
C SER A 409 25.58 18.50 -38.96
N ARG A 410 24.67 18.02 -38.09
CA ARG A 410 24.11 18.73 -36.93
C ARG A 410 23.31 17.77 -36.06
N ALA A 411 23.55 17.76 -34.76
CA ALA A 411 22.59 17.25 -33.78
C ALA A 411 21.89 18.45 -33.13
N ARG A 412 20.55 18.49 -33.19
CA ARG A 412 19.77 19.57 -32.55
C ARG A 412 18.73 18.94 -31.63
N LEU A 413 18.99 18.98 -30.33
CA LEU A 413 17.98 18.72 -29.32
C LEU A 413 16.99 19.89 -29.33
N THR A 414 15.72 19.64 -29.66
CA THR A 414 14.68 20.69 -29.65
C THR A 414 13.53 20.23 -28.78
N ILE A 415 13.45 20.79 -27.57
CA ILE A 415 12.31 20.60 -26.68
C ILE A 415 11.23 21.59 -27.15
N ARG A 416 10.08 21.10 -27.65
CA ARG A 416 8.95 21.96 -28.02
C ARG A 416 7.78 21.67 -27.09
N ASN A 417 7.32 22.71 -26.39
CA ASN A 417 6.02 22.72 -25.75
C ASN A 417 4.99 23.33 -26.73
N ARG A 418 3.80 22.75 -26.87
CA ARG A 418 2.82 23.19 -27.88
C ARG A 418 1.44 23.40 -27.26
N TYR A 419 1.09 24.60 -26.79
CA TYR A 419 -0.31 25.10 -26.69
C TYR A 419 -0.38 26.65 -26.63
N PRO A 420 -1.53 27.30 -26.96
CA PRO A 420 -1.62 28.72 -27.24
C PRO A 420 -1.90 29.61 -26.01
N TRP A 421 -1.15 30.73 -25.91
CA TRP A 421 -1.45 32.08 -25.36
C TRP A 421 -2.12 32.23 -23.96
N ASN A 422 -1.37 32.67 -22.92
CA ASN A 422 -1.21 34.09 -22.43
C ASN A 422 -0.80 34.26 -20.92
N HIS A 423 0.33 34.99 -20.69
CA HIS A 423 0.72 35.92 -19.56
C HIS A 423 1.15 35.41 -18.13
N PRO A 424 1.87 36.20 -17.26
CA PRO A 424 3.21 35.88 -16.73
C PRO A 424 3.43 36.05 -15.18
N ALA A 425 4.53 35.51 -14.61
CA ALA A 425 5.41 36.14 -13.57
C ALA A 425 6.43 35.14 -12.99
N LEU A 426 7.65 35.61 -12.71
CA LEU A 426 8.89 34.90 -12.34
C LEU A 426 9.22 34.96 -10.82
N ALA A 427 10.00 34.00 -10.29
CA ALA A 427 11.23 34.14 -9.45
C ALA A 427 11.73 32.75 -8.91
N PRO A 428 12.85 32.62 -8.14
CA PRO A 428 14.24 32.44 -8.57
C PRO A 428 14.91 31.13 -8.10
N GLY A 429 15.82 30.55 -8.90
CA GLY A 429 16.63 29.38 -8.52
C GLY A 429 17.38 28.77 -9.69
N GLN A 430 18.46 29.42 -10.14
CA GLN A 430 19.23 28.94 -11.30
C GLN A 430 20.07 27.70 -10.93
N ARG A 431 19.98 26.65 -11.76
CA ARG A 431 20.94 25.55 -11.84
C ARG A 431 21.47 25.43 -13.26
N TYR A 432 22.73 25.05 -13.38
CA TYR A 432 23.53 25.14 -14.60
C TYR A 432 23.48 23.85 -15.43
N ILE A 433 23.54 24.00 -16.76
CA ILE A 433 23.72 22.90 -17.71
C ILE A 433 25.18 22.89 -18.17
N TYR A 434 25.85 21.75 -18.08
CA TYR A 434 27.17 21.51 -18.67
C TYR A 434 27.04 20.62 -19.91
N VAL A 435 27.67 21.02 -21.01
CA VAL A 435 27.90 20.16 -22.18
C VAL A 435 29.38 20.26 -22.53
N ALA A 436 30.13 19.18 -22.34
CA ALA A 436 31.51 19.06 -22.80
C ALA A 436 31.54 18.30 -24.13
N TYR A 437 32.36 18.76 -25.08
CA TYR A 437 32.56 18.12 -26.38
C TYR A 437 34.02 17.66 -26.46
N GLU A 438 34.27 16.36 -26.60
CA GLU A 438 35.56 15.85 -27.06
C GLU A 438 35.35 15.16 -28.41
N GLY A 439 35.72 15.86 -29.49
CA GLY A 439 35.74 15.30 -30.85
C GLY A 439 37.16 15.36 -31.42
N LEU A 440 37.61 14.25 -32.01
CA LEU A 440 38.79 14.24 -32.88
C LEU A 440 38.45 14.94 -34.21
N VAL A 441 39.34 15.78 -34.71
CA VAL A 441 39.17 16.49 -35.98
C VAL A 441 39.93 15.75 -37.08
N TRP A 442 39.27 15.48 -38.20
CA TRP A 442 39.89 14.89 -39.38
C TRP A 442 40.72 15.93 -40.14
N ASP A 443 42.02 15.67 -40.30
CA ASP A 443 42.93 16.52 -41.07
C ASP A 443 42.97 16.07 -42.53
N ALA A 444 42.33 16.85 -43.41
CA ALA A 444 42.24 16.53 -44.83
C ALA A 444 43.60 16.57 -45.56
N GLY A 445 44.63 17.18 -44.97
CA GLY A 445 45.98 17.19 -45.52
C GLY A 445 46.78 15.92 -45.21
N THR A 446 46.48 15.22 -44.11
CA THR A 446 47.25 14.05 -43.66
C THR A 446 46.47 12.74 -43.66
N GLY A 447 45.14 12.79 -43.79
CA GLY A 447 44.30 11.58 -43.78
C GLY A 447 44.26 10.87 -42.43
N GLU A 448 44.43 11.60 -41.33
CA GLU A 448 44.38 11.05 -39.96
C GLU A 448 43.51 11.92 -39.03
N TYR A 449 42.94 11.31 -37.99
CA TYR A 449 42.24 12.01 -36.92
C TYR A 449 43.22 12.55 -35.88
N ARG A 450 43.16 13.85 -35.58
CA ARG A 450 44.01 14.51 -34.58
C ARG A 450 43.19 15.11 -33.45
N ARG A 451 43.71 15.06 -32.22
CA ARG A 451 43.18 15.86 -31.11
C ARG A 451 43.50 17.34 -31.39
N PRO A 452 42.54 18.27 -31.22
CA PRO A 452 42.83 19.69 -31.40
C PRO A 452 43.91 20.13 -30.40
N ARG A 453 44.95 20.82 -30.89
CA ARG A 453 46.12 21.27 -30.08
C ARG A 453 45.84 22.50 -29.21
N VAL A 454 44.60 22.92 -29.06
CA VAL A 454 44.24 24.09 -28.24
C VAL A 454 43.54 23.58 -26.98
N LYS A 455 44.21 23.69 -25.83
CA LYS A 455 43.54 23.62 -24.52
C LYS A 455 42.51 24.76 -24.48
N PRO A 456 41.24 24.53 -24.09
CA PRO A 456 40.27 25.61 -24.04
C PRO A 456 40.69 26.65 -23.00
N ASP A 457 40.75 27.92 -23.42
CA ASP A 457 40.68 29.07 -22.51
C ASP A 457 39.21 29.26 -22.11
N TRP A 458 38.97 29.12 -20.80
CA TRP A 458 37.65 29.15 -20.16
C TRP A 458 36.93 30.51 -20.26
N ASN A 459 37.58 31.58 -20.71
CA ASN A 459 36.98 32.93 -20.73
C ASN A 459 36.20 33.26 -22.03
N THR A 460 36.34 32.48 -23.11
CA THR A 460 35.65 32.78 -24.38
C THR A 460 34.26 32.12 -24.47
N VAL A 461 33.97 31.12 -23.63
CA VAL A 461 32.67 30.40 -23.62
C VAL A 461 31.53 31.25 -23.03
N THR A 462 31.85 32.28 -22.25
CA THR A 462 30.86 33.09 -21.53
C THR A 462 30.15 34.15 -22.38
N ALA A 463 30.65 34.49 -23.58
CA ALA A 463 30.19 35.66 -24.33
C ALA A 463 29.06 35.42 -25.36
N ILE A 464 28.67 34.17 -25.63
CA ILE A 464 27.60 33.85 -26.60
C ILE A 464 26.29 33.42 -25.90
N MET A 465 26.24 33.46 -24.56
CA MET A 465 25.12 32.94 -23.75
C MET A 465 24.15 34.03 -23.22
N GLY A 466 23.96 35.12 -23.96
CA GLY A 466 23.33 36.34 -23.41
C GLY A 466 21.87 36.65 -23.74
N SER A 467 21.14 35.92 -24.60
CA SER A 467 19.87 36.49 -25.10
C SER A 467 18.71 35.55 -25.44
N ALA A 468 18.62 34.32 -24.92
CA ALA A 468 17.56 33.39 -25.35
C ALA A 468 16.91 32.52 -24.25
N LEU A 469 16.93 32.94 -22.99
CA LEU A 469 16.46 32.09 -21.88
C LEU A 469 15.70 32.89 -20.82
N THR A 470 14.44 33.23 -21.13
CA THR A 470 13.51 33.83 -20.14
C THR A 470 12.12 33.17 -20.11
N ASP A 471 11.83 32.12 -20.90
CA ASP A 471 10.41 31.78 -21.18
C ASP A 471 10.01 30.28 -21.13
N LEU A 472 10.76 29.41 -20.44
CA LEU A 472 10.63 27.95 -20.64
C LEU A 472 10.21 27.08 -19.44
N MET A 473 9.67 27.63 -18.34
CA MET A 473 9.34 26.81 -17.16
C MET A 473 7.96 27.10 -16.56
N THR A 474 6.89 26.55 -17.15
CA THR A 474 5.67 26.17 -16.42
C THR A 474 4.79 25.30 -17.32
N ARG A 475 4.40 24.11 -16.84
CA ARG A 475 3.38 23.14 -17.37
C ARG A 475 4.03 21.82 -17.81
N GLY A 476 3.82 20.80 -16.98
CA GLY A 476 4.38 19.44 -17.04
C GLY A 476 4.10 18.65 -18.31
N GLU A 477 4.86 17.56 -18.41
CA GLU A 477 5.23 16.72 -19.56
C GLU A 477 6.35 17.30 -20.45
N ALA A 478 7.45 16.53 -20.56
CA ALA A 478 8.54 16.78 -21.49
C ALA A 478 8.64 15.63 -22.48
N THR A 479 8.18 15.82 -23.71
CA THR A 479 8.53 14.93 -24.82
C THR A 479 9.86 15.37 -25.41
N VAL A 480 10.89 14.52 -25.32
CA VAL A 480 12.19 14.79 -25.95
C VAL A 480 12.11 14.41 -27.42
N ASN A 481 11.98 15.42 -28.29
CA ASN A 481 12.10 15.22 -29.74
C ASN A 481 13.56 15.38 -30.16
N LEU A 482 14.20 14.27 -30.55
CA LEU A 482 15.54 14.24 -31.10
C LEU A 482 15.47 14.43 -32.62
N TYR A 483 15.99 15.55 -33.12
CA TYR A 483 16.11 15.79 -34.56
C TYR A 483 17.51 15.41 -35.02
N VAL A 484 17.62 14.31 -35.75
CA VAL A 484 18.84 13.89 -36.44
C VAL A 484 18.59 14.00 -37.94
N SER A 485 19.12 15.05 -38.58
CA SER A 485 19.11 15.12 -40.04
C SER A 485 20.22 14.23 -40.58
N ASN A 486 19.90 13.00 -40.96
CA ASN A 486 20.78 12.14 -41.74
C ASN A 486 20.31 12.12 -43.19
N PRO A 487 21.16 12.41 -44.20
CA PRO A 487 20.79 12.28 -45.61
C PRO A 487 20.75 10.83 -46.13
N VAL A 488 20.96 9.81 -45.29
CA VAL A 488 20.94 8.40 -45.69
C VAL A 488 20.18 7.54 -44.67
N ASN A 489 19.25 6.70 -45.14
CA ASN A 489 18.41 5.77 -44.37
C ASN A 489 19.24 4.71 -43.64
N ASP A 490 19.64 4.97 -42.40
CA ASP A 490 20.27 3.98 -41.52
C ASP A 490 19.87 4.25 -40.06
N SER A 491 19.67 3.16 -39.31
CA SER A 491 19.37 3.14 -37.87
C SER A 491 20.50 3.72 -37.01
N PHE A 492 20.15 4.24 -35.83
CA PHE A 492 21.08 4.68 -34.79
C PHE A 492 20.64 4.16 -33.42
N ASP A 493 21.60 3.92 -32.53
CA ASP A 493 21.36 3.66 -31.11
C ASP A 493 21.51 4.96 -30.33
N ALA A 494 20.50 5.32 -29.52
CA ALA A 494 20.57 6.45 -28.60
C ALA A 494 20.67 5.92 -27.16
N LEU A 495 21.63 6.46 -26.40
CA LEU A 495 21.85 6.10 -25.00
C LEU A 495 21.57 7.33 -24.13
N VAL A 496 20.45 7.34 -23.42
CA VAL A 496 20.09 8.43 -22.51
C VAL A 496 20.59 8.07 -21.12
N PHE A 497 21.37 8.97 -20.51
CA PHE A 497 21.80 8.86 -19.12
C PHE A 497 21.03 9.86 -18.27
N MET A 498 20.40 9.37 -17.21
CA MET A 498 19.91 10.21 -16.12
C MET A 498 20.90 10.11 -14.97
N VAL A 499 21.33 11.25 -14.42
CA VAL A 499 22.28 11.32 -13.30
C VAL A 499 21.58 11.97 -12.12
N ASP A 500 21.56 11.27 -10.98
CA ASP A 500 21.21 11.87 -9.70
C ASP A 500 22.48 12.41 -9.03
N PRO A 501 22.64 13.76 -8.93
CA PRO A 501 23.85 14.35 -8.37
C PRO A 501 24.03 14.15 -6.86
N GLN A 502 23.02 13.66 -6.12
CA GLN A 502 23.14 13.37 -4.69
C GLN A 502 23.56 11.92 -4.38
N PHE A 503 23.31 10.97 -5.29
CA PHE A 503 23.45 9.54 -4.98
C PHE A 503 24.37 8.76 -5.93
N ASN A 504 24.90 9.40 -6.99
CA ASN A 504 25.89 8.80 -7.90
C ASN A 504 25.40 7.51 -8.61
N ASP A 505 24.08 7.37 -8.77
CA ASP A 505 23.44 6.29 -9.52
C ASP A 505 23.33 6.66 -11.01
N PHE A 506 23.61 5.68 -11.88
CA PHE A 506 23.50 5.80 -13.34
C PHE A 506 22.32 4.98 -13.84
N TYR A 507 21.39 5.62 -14.55
CA TYR A 507 20.34 4.93 -15.29
C TYR A 507 20.73 4.91 -16.77
N GLY A 508 20.88 3.72 -17.35
CA GLY A 508 21.05 3.53 -18.79
C GLY A 508 19.75 3.01 -19.40
N VAL A 509 19.15 3.78 -20.31
CA VAL A 509 18.00 3.32 -21.11
C VAL A 509 18.47 3.09 -22.54
N THR A 510 18.25 1.89 -23.07
CA THR A 510 18.43 1.55 -24.48
C THR A 510 17.07 1.52 -25.17
N GLY A 511 16.82 2.47 -26.08
CA GLY A 511 15.62 2.47 -26.93
C GLY A 511 15.95 2.00 -28.35
N ARG A 512 15.02 1.30 -29.00
CA ARG A 512 15.10 0.93 -30.43
C ARG A 512 14.31 1.94 -31.25
N VAL A 513 14.90 2.44 -32.32
CA VAL A 513 14.28 3.42 -33.21
C VAL A 513 13.40 2.69 -34.23
N GLU A 514 12.10 3.02 -34.30
CA GLU A 514 11.20 2.56 -35.37
C GLU A 514 11.11 3.61 -36.49
N GLU A 515 11.01 3.13 -37.73
CA GLU A 515 11.04 3.95 -38.95
C GLU A 515 9.71 4.69 -39.13
N GLY A 516 9.74 6.03 -39.12
CA GLY A 516 8.58 6.88 -39.36
C GLY A 516 8.50 7.35 -40.82
N ASP A 517 7.34 7.19 -41.45
CA ASP A 517 7.07 7.32 -42.90
C ASP A 517 7.05 8.78 -43.45
N ASP A 518 7.65 9.73 -42.74
CA ASP A 518 7.63 11.15 -43.11
C ASP A 518 8.95 11.56 -43.77
N ALA A 519 8.87 12.30 -44.89
CA ALA A 519 9.98 12.91 -45.65
C ALA A 519 10.90 13.88 -44.86
N ASN A 520 10.79 13.91 -43.53
CA ASN A 520 11.58 14.72 -42.60
C ASN A 520 12.43 13.88 -41.62
N ASN A 521 12.56 12.55 -41.81
CA ASN A 521 13.35 11.65 -40.95
C ASN A 521 13.10 11.91 -39.46
N ARG A 522 11.85 11.74 -39.03
CA ARG A 522 11.43 11.90 -37.63
C ARG A 522 11.52 10.56 -36.94
N PHE A 523 12.19 10.54 -35.79
CA PHE A 523 12.33 9.36 -34.96
C PHE A 523 11.70 9.63 -33.60
N ILE A 524 10.87 8.70 -33.13
CA ILE A 524 10.28 8.74 -31.79
C ILE A 524 11.07 7.77 -30.94
N VAL A 525 11.64 8.25 -29.84
CA VAL A 525 12.26 7.39 -28.82
C VAL A 525 11.28 7.33 -27.66
N SER A 526 10.65 6.18 -27.50
CA SER A 526 9.83 5.86 -26.34
C SER A 526 10.76 5.53 -25.18
N VAL A 527 10.69 6.30 -24.10
CA VAL A 527 11.34 5.96 -22.83
C VAL A 527 10.25 5.31 -21.97
N GLN A 528 10.38 4.01 -21.68
CA GLN A 528 9.55 3.33 -20.67
C GLN A 528 10.21 3.47 -19.30
#